data_AF-A0A7U9XEM6-F1
#
_entry.id   AF-A0A7U9XEM6-F1
#
_cell.length_a   1.000
_cell.length_b   1.000
_cell.length_c   1.000
_cell.angle_alpha   90.00
_cell.angle_beta   90.00
_cell.angle_gamma   90.00
#
_symmetry.space_group_name_H-M   'P 1'
#
loop_
_entity.id
_entity.type
_entity.pdbx_description
1 polymer ?
#
loop_
_entity_poly.entity_id
_entity_poly.type
_entity_poly.pdbx_seq_one_letter_code
_entity_poly.pdbx_strand_id
1 'polypeptide(L)'
;MLLIITGCIIVDKGMPYVNLRDKETRLADYIKTIRWAIDETAFNDIIFCDNSNYDFGINDEFKQLIDKSIEAAKNLELYSFQGDVAAINERGKGYGEGEILKYIYNHSKLMKEYGYFYKITGRLTINNINKVVLSEKKENIFIFDVRREEIDTRFYKMKTEDYQKNFMEIYKKTNDMVGVYLEHLYYPILYMNRIPFCRFNRSLEFRGISGTTGNCYDYHFKENKITEMIYQSFLYKTYFGRKILRRISKLVIKS
;
A
#
# COMPACT_ATOMS: atom_id res chain seq x y z
N MET A 1 -12.84 -9.65 3.42
CA MET A 1 -11.81 -8.89 2.66
C MET A 1 -10.53 -8.83 3.47
N LEU A 2 -9.37 -8.97 2.82
CA LEU A 2 -8.05 -8.95 3.45
C LEU A 2 -7.34 -7.59 3.28
N LEU A 3 -6.83 -7.02 4.39
CA LEU A 3 -5.92 -5.89 4.42
C LEU A 3 -4.54 -6.31 4.94
N ILE A 4 -3.49 -5.95 4.21
CA ILE A 4 -2.10 -6.08 4.60
C ILE A 4 -1.55 -4.71 5.00
N ILE A 5 -0.92 -4.64 6.16
CA ILE A 5 -0.29 -3.46 6.73
C ILE A 5 1.21 -3.74 6.81
N THR A 6 2.02 -2.99 6.06
CA THR A 6 3.48 -3.20 6.01
C THR A 6 4.23 -2.29 6.98
N GLY A 7 5.19 -2.85 7.72
CA GLY A 7 5.89 -2.18 8.82
C GLY A 7 7.40 -2.38 8.85
N CYS A 8 8.05 -1.44 9.53
CA CYS A 8 9.45 -1.44 9.93
C CYS A 8 9.54 -0.56 11.19
N ILE A 9 9.50 -1.17 12.37
CA ILE A 9 9.49 -0.51 13.68
C ILE A 9 10.89 -0.04 14.05
N ILE A 10 11.87 -0.95 14.01
CA ILE A 10 13.27 -0.67 14.28
C ILE A 10 13.96 -0.33 12.96
N VAL A 11 14.38 0.92 12.81
CA VAL A 11 15.08 1.39 11.62
C VAL A 11 16.58 1.20 11.80
N ASP A 12 17.23 0.49 10.88
CA ASP A 12 18.68 0.39 10.87
C ASP A 12 19.35 1.77 10.70
N LYS A 13 20.49 1.98 11.37
CA LYS A 13 21.20 3.26 11.33
C LYS A 13 21.63 3.67 9.92
N GLY A 14 21.96 2.68 9.08
CA GLY A 14 22.38 2.88 7.69
C GLY A 14 21.24 3.12 6.70
N MET A 15 19.97 2.99 7.10
CA MET A 15 18.84 3.04 6.17
C MET A 15 18.66 4.44 5.54
N PRO A 16 18.81 4.57 4.21
CA PRO A 16 18.73 5.87 3.56
C PRO A 16 17.28 6.34 3.44
N TYR A 17 17.10 7.66 3.33
CA TYR A 17 15.80 8.31 3.07
C TYR A 17 14.69 7.98 4.10
N VAL A 18 15.06 7.80 5.37
CA VAL A 18 14.11 7.67 6.49
C VAL A 18 14.29 8.84 7.45
N ASN A 19 13.33 9.76 7.47
CA ASN A 19 13.36 10.95 8.33
C ASN A 19 12.90 10.62 9.77
N LEU A 20 11.83 9.82 9.92
CA LEU A 20 11.34 9.42 11.24
C LEU A 20 11.95 8.08 11.66
N ARG A 21 12.99 8.14 12.50
CA ARG A 21 13.76 6.98 12.98
C ARG A 21 13.43 6.56 14.42
N ASP A 22 12.78 7.43 15.19
CA ASP A 22 12.45 7.14 16.59
C ASP A 22 11.51 5.93 16.70
N LYS A 23 11.97 4.92 17.45
CA LYS A 23 11.29 3.62 17.57
C LYS A 23 9.89 3.78 18.18
N GLU A 24 9.79 4.55 19.27
CA GLU A 24 8.53 4.68 20.03
C GLU A 24 7.48 5.45 19.21
N THR A 25 7.89 6.51 18.52
CA THR A 25 7.00 7.25 17.61
C THR A 25 6.49 6.35 16.48
N ARG A 26 7.37 5.56 15.84
CA ARG A 26 6.97 4.64 14.77
C ARG A 26 6.02 3.55 15.29
N LEU A 27 6.33 2.99 16.46
CA LEU A 27 5.50 1.99 17.12
C LEU A 27 4.08 2.52 17.35
N ALA A 28 3.95 3.73 17.89
CA ALA A 28 2.66 4.39 18.08
C ALA A 28 1.90 4.59 16.74
N ASP A 29 2.59 4.98 15.67
CA ASP A 29 1.98 5.13 14.34
C ASP A 29 1.44 3.79 13.78
N TYR A 30 2.18 2.69 13.97
CA TYR A 30 1.72 1.36 13.53
C TYR A 30 0.52 0.90 14.33
N ILE A 31 0.56 1.07 15.65
CA ILE A 31 -0.54 0.68 16.55
C ILE A 31 -1.80 1.47 16.23
N LYS A 32 -1.67 2.77 15.94
CA LYS A 32 -2.76 3.61 15.44
C LYS A 32 -3.34 3.07 14.13
N THR A 33 -2.50 2.64 13.19
CA THR A 33 -2.95 2.13 11.89
C THR A 33 -3.65 0.78 12.00
N ILE A 34 -3.13 -0.13 12.84
CA ILE A 34 -3.78 -1.43 13.10
C ILE A 34 -5.12 -1.21 13.80
N ARG A 35 -5.17 -0.32 14.79
CA ARG A 35 -6.41 0.06 15.47
C ARG A 35 -7.45 0.64 14.50
N TRP A 36 -7.04 1.56 13.61
CA TRP A 36 -7.88 2.09 12.55
C TRP A 36 -8.44 0.98 11.64
N ALA A 37 -7.62 0.00 11.26
CA ALA A 37 -8.07 -1.13 10.46
C ALA A 37 -9.15 -1.96 11.20
N ILE A 38 -8.99 -2.17 12.50
CA ILE A 38 -9.96 -2.88 13.34
C ILE A 38 -11.25 -2.06 13.52
N ASP A 39 -11.15 -0.78 13.86
CA ASP A 39 -12.30 0.03 14.29
C ASP A 39 -13.09 0.66 13.14
N GLU A 40 -12.42 1.09 12.08
CA GLU A 40 -13.01 2.04 11.12
C GLU A 40 -13.23 1.45 9.72
N THR A 41 -12.75 0.23 9.46
CA THR A 41 -12.79 -0.37 8.12
C THR A 41 -13.68 -1.60 8.03
N ALA A 42 -14.11 -1.93 6.81
CA ALA A 42 -14.85 -3.15 6.50
C ALA A 42 -13.95 -4.38 6.25
N PHE A 43 -12.66 -4.31 6.57
CA PHE A 43 -11.75 -5.46 6.46
C PHE A 43 -11.97 -6.41 7.63
N ASN A 44 -12.21 -7.68 7.32
CA ASN A 44 -12.44 -8.73 8.33
C ASN A 44 -11.14 -9.44 8.70
N ASP A 45 -10.21 -9.51 7.75
CA ASP A 45 -8.92 -10.17 7.91
C ASP A 45 -7.83 -9.12 7.75
N ILE A 46 -6.96 -9.03 8.73
CA ILE A 46 -5.90 -8.02 8.83
C ILE A 46 -4.59 -8.75 9.07
N ILE A 47 -3.57 -8.41 8.29
CA ILE A 47 -2.21 -8.87 8.50
C ILE A 47 -1.35 -7.64 8.75
N PHE A 48 -0.65 -7.58 9.87
CA PHE A 48 0.47 -6.67 10.06
C PHE A 48 1.78 -7.46 9.96
N CYS A 49 2.72 -6.97 9.15
CA CYS A 49 4.02 -7.60 9.03
C CYS A 49 5.14 -6.57 9.09
N ASP A 50 6.06 -6.80 10.02
CA ASP A 50 7.24 -5.99 10.28
C ASP A 50 8.51 -6.72 9.80
N ASN A 51 9.42 -6.00 9.12
CA ASN A 51 10.69 -6.56 8.65
C ASN A 51 11.90 -6.15 9.50
N SER A 52 11.70 -5.67 10.73
CA SER A 52 12.76 -5.22 11.63
C SER A 52 13.06 -6.20 12.77
N ASN A 53 12.49 -7.41 12.71
CA ASN A 53 12.59 -8.43 13.75
C ASN A 53 12.14 -7.96 15.14
N TYR A 54 11.15 -7.05 15.19
CA TYR A 54 10.57 -6.59 16.43
C TYR A 54 9.75 -7.70 17.10
N ASP A 55 10.00 -7.96 18.38
CA ASP A 55 9.21 -8.92 19.17
C ASP A 55 7.92 -8.25 19.67
N PHE A 56 6.77 -8.63 19.13
CA PHE A 56 5.48 -8.09 19.56
C PHE A 56 5.09 -8.48 20.98
N GLY A 57 5.64 -9.58 21.53
CA GLY A 57 5.30 -10.08 22.86
C GLY A 57 5.73 -9.18 24.01
N ILE A 58 6.73 -8.31 23.76
CA ILE A 58 7.27 -7.38 24.76
C ILE A 58 6.38 -6.12 24.95
N ASN A 59 5.38 -5.92 24.11
CA ASN A 59 4.53 -4.73 24.13
C ASN A 59 3.05 -5.12 24.28
N ASP A 60 2.47 -4.78 25.41
CA ASP A 60 1.09 -5.10 25.76
C ASP A 60 0.05 -4.45 24.84
N GLU A 61 0.39 -3.38 24.11
CA GLU A 61 -0.52 -2.78 23.13
C GLU A 61 -0.84 -3.73 21.97
N PHE A 62 0.07 -4.62 21.57
CA PHE A 62 -0.23 -5.65 20.56
C PHE A 62 -1.19 -6.71 21.09
N LYS A 63 -1.10 -7.08 22.38
CA LYS A 63 -2.07 -7.99 23.02
C LYS A 63 -3.46 -7.35 23.02
N GLN A 64 -3.55 -6.07 23.38
CA GLN A 64 -4.81 -5.33 23.33
C GLN A 64 -5.38 -5.24 21.91
N LEU A 65 -4.54 -5.12 20.88
CA LEU A 65 -5.01 -5.14 19.48
C LEU A 65 -5.57 -6.51 19.08
N ILE A 66 -4.98 -7.61 19.56
CA ILE A 66 -5.50 -8.96 19.35
C ILE A 66 -6.87 -9.11 20.02
N ASP A 67 -6.99 -8.79 21.31
CA ASP A 67 -8.26 -8.88 22.05
C ASP A 67 -9.35 -8.06 21.37
N LYS A 68 -9.01 -6.83 20.98
CA LYS A 68 -9.92 -5.93 20.27
C LYS A 68 -10.33 -6.44 18.89
N SER A 69 -9.44 -7.14 18.17
CA SER A 69 -9.80 -7.78 16.90
C SER A 69 -10.84 -8.89 17.10
N ILE A 70 -10.70 -9.68 18.18
CA ILE A 70 -11.66 -10.74 18.54
C ILE A 70 -13.02 -10.12 18.89
N GLU A 71 -13.04 -9.08 19.72
CA GLU A 71 -14.27 -8.34 20.07
C GLU A 71 -14.99 -7.79 18.84
N ALA A 72 -14.23 -7.31 17.84
CA ALA A 72 -14.74 -6.81 16.58
C ALA A 72 -15.11 -7.91 15.56
N ALA A 73 -14.99 -9.19 15.93
CA ALA A 73 -15.15 -10.34 15.04
C ALA A 73 -14.26 -10.28 13.79
N LYS A 74 -13.00 -9.86 13.98
CA LYS A 74 -11.96 -9.77 12.94
C LYS A 74 -10.79 -10.69 13.27
N ASN A 75 -10.09 -11.13 12.24
CA ASN A 75 -8.86 -11.89 12.37
C ASN A 75 -7.66 -10.95 12.21
N LEU A 76 -6.71 -11.00 13.15
CA LEU A 76 -5.45 -10.27 13.09
C LEU A 76 -4.27 -11.25 13.12
N GLU A 77 -3.49 -11.32 12.03
CA GLU A 77 -2.20 -11.99 12.01
C GLU A 77 -1.07 -10.96 12.20
N LEU A 78 -0.12 -11.28 13.08
CA LEU A 78 1.08 -10.48 13.31
C LEU A 78 2.32 -11.29 12.89
N TYR A 79 3.12 -10.74 11.98
CA TYR A 79 4.37 -11.34 11.54
C TYR A 79 5.55 -10.40 11.76
N SER A 80 6.66 -10.96 12.21
CA SER A 80 7.92 -10.25 12.35
C SER A 80 9.04 -11.11 11.77
N PHE A 81 9.93 -10.50 10.99
CA PHE A 81 11.13 -11.16 10.49
C PHE A 81 12.24 -10.14 10.31
N GLN A 82 13.48 -10.62 10.19
CA GLN A 82 14.61 -9.77 9.84
C GLN A 82 14.71 -9.64 8.32
N GLY A 83 14.41 -8.46 7.78
CA GLY A 83 14.67 -8.14 6.37
C GLY A 83 16.17 -8.02 6.06
N ASP A 84 16.52 -8.06 4.79
CA ASP A 84 17.91 -7.91 4.33
C ASP A 84 18.35 -6.45 4.44
N VAL A 85 18.90 -6.09 5.60
CA VAL A 85 19.33 -4.73 5.92
C VAL A 85 20.36 -4.22 4.90
N ALA A 86 21.27 -5.08 4.44
CA ALA A 86 22.29 -4.69 3.46
C ALA A 86 21.66 -4.33 2.12
N ALA A 87 20.76 -5.18 1.61
CA ALA A 87 20.05 -4.91 0.36
C ALA A 87 19.11 -3.70 0.49
N ILE A 88 18.44 -3.51 1.62
CA ILE A 88 17.61 -2.33 1.88
C ILE A 88 18.45 -1.05 1.89
N ASN A 89 19.64 -1.08 2.51
CA ASN A 89 20.54 0.08 2.52
C ASN A 89 21.06 0.41 1.11
N GLU A 90 21.27 -0.61 0.26
CA GLU A 90 21.68 -0.45 -1.14
C GLU A 90 20.52 -0.03 -2.06
N ARG A 91 19.31 -0.55 -1.85
CA ARG A 91 18.20 -0.49 -2.84
C ARG A 91 17.05 0.41 -2.40
N GLY A 92 17.03 0.80 -1.13
CA GLY A 92 16.01 1.66 -0.57
C GLY A 92 14.76 0.94 -0.07
N LYS A 93 13.77 1.73 0.37
CA LYS A 93 12.62 1.23 1.16
C LYS A 93 11.70 0.33 0.35
N GLY A 94 11.61 0.56 -0.96
CA GLY A 94 10.82 -0.28 -1.85
C GLY A 94 11.26 -1.75 -1.81
N TYR A 95 12.54 -2.01 -1.52
CA TYR A 95 13.04 -3.36 -1.34
C TYR A 95 12.41 -4.03 -0.12
N GLY A 96 12.47 -3.36 1.04
CA GLY A 96 11.91 -3.88 2.29
C GLY A 96 10.39 -4.10 2.23
N GLU A 97 9.66 -3.22 1.55
CA GLU A 97 8.21 -3.42 1.35
C GLU A 97 7.92 -4.67 0.50
N GLY A 98 8.73 -4.94 -0.52
CA GLY A 98 8.62 -6.16 -1.31
C GLY A 98 8.98 -7.42 -0.53
N GLU A 99 10.00 -7.37 0.33
CA GLU A 99 10.33 -8.48 1.23
C GLU A 99 9.16 -8.84 2.14
N ILE A 100 8.49 -7.83 2.71
CA ILE A 100 7.31 -8.03 3.56
C ILE A 100 6.21 -8.78 2.79
N LEU A 101 5.84 -8.28 1.60
CA LEU A 101 4.79 -8.93 0.82
C LEU A 101 5.15 -10.36 0.40
N LYS A 102 6.43 -10.60 0.07
CA LYS A 102 6.93 -11.95 -0.25
C LYS A 102 6.91 -12.85 0.98
N TYR A 103 7.28 -12.33 2.15
CA TYR A 103 7.23 -13.06 3.40
C TYR A 103 5.79 -13.46 3.74
N ILE A 104 4.84 -12.52 3.70
CA ILE A 104 3.43 -12.80 3.94
C ILE A 104 2.91 -13.84 2.96
N TYR A 105 3.21 -13.71 1.65
CA TYR A 105 2.75 -14.68 0.66
C TYR A 105 3.22 -16.11 0.96
N ASN A 106 4.44 -16.27 1.48
CA ASN A 106 5.00 -17.57 1.80
C ASN A 106 4.47 -18.16 3.12
N HIS A 107 4.12 -17.32 4.10
CA HIS A 107 3.83 -17.77 5.48
C HIS A 107 2.37 -17.62 5.91
N SER A 108 1.64 -16.61 5.41
CA SER A 108 0.24 -16.38 5.76
C SER A 108 -0.67 -17.34 5.01
N LYS A 109 -1.58 -17.99 5.75
CA LYS A 109 -2.65 -18.79 5.15
C LYS A 109 -3.71 -17.89 4.51
N LEU A 110 -4.06 -16.79 5.20
CA LEU A 110 -5.02 -15.81 4.71
C LEU A 110 -4.64 -15.30 3.31
N MET A 111 -3.40 -14.87 3.10
CA MET A 111 -2.99 -14.36 1.78
C MET A 111 -3.10 -15.40 0.67
N LYS A 112 -2.88 -16.69 0.97
CA LYS A 112 -2.98 -17.79 -0.02
C LYS A 112 -4.44 -18.15 -0.33
N GLU A 113 -5.33 -18.07 0.65
CA GLU A 113 -6.76 -18.37 0.49
C GLU A 113 -7.50 -17.23 -0.23
N TYR A 114 -7.09 -15.98 0.04
CA TYR A 114 -7.65 -14.82 -0.60
C TYR A 114 -7.19 -14.68 -2.06
N GLY A 115 -8.15 -14.53 -2.99
CA GLY A 115 -7.86 -14.27 -4.40
C GLY A 115 -7.37 -12.85 -4.71
N TYR A 116 -7.39 -11.95 -3.72
CA TYR A 116 -6.90 -10.59 -3.77
C TYR A 116 -6.61 -10.08 -2.35
N PHE A 117 -5.78 -9.06 -2.24
CA PHE A 117 -5.54 -8.35 -0.98
C PHE A 117 -5.54 -6.85 -1.22
N TYR A 118 -5.88 -6.09 -0.18
CA TYR A 118 -5.56 -4.68 -0.09
C TYR A 118 -4.25 -4.54 0.67
N LYS A 119 -3.44 -3.55 0.32
CA LYS A 119 -2.23 -3.18 1.06
C LYS A 119 -2.35 -1.73 1.49
N ILE A 120 -1.93 -1.42 2.71
CA ILE A 120 -1.64 -0.07 3.17
C ILE A 120 -0.21 0.01 3.76
N THR A 121 0.47 1.14 3.55
CA THR A 121 1.70 1.44 4.30
C THR A 121 1.36 1.68 5.76
N GLY A 122 2.03 0.98 6.69
CA GLY A 122 1.55 0.84 8.06
C GLY A 122 1.55 2.05 8.97
N ARG A 123 2.01 3.22 8.53
CA ARG A 123 1.93 4.48 9.31
C ARG A 123 0.92 5.47 8.72
N LEU A 124 0.02 4.97 7.89
CA LEU A 124 -1.01 5.76 7.22
C LEU A 124 -2.39 5.18 7.51
N THR A 125 -3.36 6.08 7.68
CA THR A 125 -4.79 5.76 7.70
C THR A 125 -5.49 6.50 6.55
N ILE A 126 -6.75 6.16 6.29
CA ILE A 126 -7.57 6.84 5.28
C ILE A 126 -8.86 7.34 5.96
N ASN A 127 -9.02 8.66 6.06
CA ASN A 127 -10.14 9.28 6.79
C ASN A 127 -11.50 8.96 6.18
N ASN A 128 -11.55 8.93 4.86
CA ASN A 128 -12.77 8.74 4.10
C ASN A 128 -12.94 7.27 3.67
N ILE A 129 -12.32 6.32 4.37
CA ILE A 129 -12.36 4.90 4.00
C ILE A 129 -13.78 4.33 3.96
N ASN A 130 -14.66 4.78 4.84
CA ASN A 130 -16.08 4.44 4.84
C ASN A 130 -16.84 4.97 3.61
N LYS A 131 -16.27 5.96 2.92
CA LYS A 131 -16.74 6.46 1.63
C LYS A 131 -16.03 5.74 0.47
N VAL A 132 -14.97 4.98 0.65
CA VAL A 132 -14.35 4.28 -0.49
C VAL A 132 -15.14 3.01 -0.77
N VAL A 133 -15.52 2.77 -2.03
CA VAL A 133 -16.16 1.50 -2.40
C VAL A 133 -15.09 0.44 -2.47
N LEU A 134 -15.01 -0.38 -1.43
CA LEU A 134 -14.19 -1.58 -1.41
C LEU A 134 -14.91 -2.68 -2.19
N SER A 135 -14.23 -3.20 -3.20
CA SER A 135 -14.75 -4.24 -4.09
C SER A 135 -14.27 -5.61 -3.60
N GLU A 136 -15.12 -6.63 -3.70
CA GLU A 136 -14.74 -8.04 -3.51
C GLU A 136 -14.38 -8.75 -4.83
N LYS A 137 -14.52 -8.07 -5.97
CA LYS A 137 -14.18 -8.64 -7.28
C LYS A 137 -12.68 -8.90 -7.36
N LYS A 138 -12.24 -9.95 -8.04
CA LYS A 138 -10.82 -10.16 -8.33
C LYS A 138 -10.40 -9.16 -9.42
N GLU A 139 -10.00 -7.96 -9.04
CA GLU A 139 -9.50 -6.89 -9.91
C GLU A 139 -8.38 -6.14 -9.21
N ASN A 140 -7.46 -5.57 -9.99
CA ASN A 140 -6.42 -4.70 -9.44
C ASN A 140 -6.92 -3.27 -9.39
N ILE A 141 -6.72 -2.59 -8.27
CA ILE A 141 -7.17 -1.21 -8.06
C ILE A 141 -6.00 -0.40 -7.52
N PHE A 142 -5.60 0.63 -8.23
CA PHE A 142 -4.52 1.52 -7.83
C PHE A 142 -4.97 2.98 -7.89
N ILE A 143 -4.32 3.84 -7.13
CA ILE A 143 -4.38 5.27 -7.38
C ILE A 143 -3.36 5.57 -8.49
N PHE A 144 -3.77 6.25 -9.55
CA PHE A 144 -2.88 6.69 -10.62
C PHE A 144 -3.48 7.85 -11.42
N ASP A 145 -2.62 8.71 -11.96
CA ASP A 145 -3.00 9.74 -12.93
C ASP A 145 -2.64 9.25 -14.33
N VAL A 146 -3.59 9.28 -15.29
CA VAL A 146 -3.32 8.87 -16.67
C VAL A 146 -2.21 9.69 -17.36
N ARG A 147 -1.94 10.90 -16.85
CA ARG A 147 -0.86 11.78 -17.31
C ARG A 147 0.52 11.32 -16.85
N ARG A 148 0.57 10.54 -15.77
CA ARG A 148 1.81 10.00 -15.19
C ARG A 148 1.94 8.51 -15.51
N GLU A 149 3.17 8.03 -15.50
CA GLU A 149 3.50 6.61 -15.74
C GLU A 149 3.93 5.95 -14.43
N GLU A 150 3.18 6.24 -13.38
CA GLU A 150 3.39 5.77 -12.02
C GLU A 150 2.04 5.36 -11.42
N ILE A 151 2.07 4.43 -10.47
CA ILE A 151 0.95 4.15 -9.57
C ILE A 151 1.32 4.62 -8.16
N ASP A 152 0.35 4.78 -7.28
CA ASP A 152 0.59 4.94 -5.85
C ASP A 152 0.63 3.57 -5.16
N THR A 153 1.65 3.33 -4.33
CA THR A 153 1.79 2.07 -3.57
C THR A 153 1.35 2.18 -2.12
N ARG A 154 0.93 3.37 -1.65
CA ARG A 154 0.52 3.59 -0.25
C ARG A 154 -0.75 2.85 0.11
N PHE A 155 -1.73 2.83 -0.81
CA PHE A 155 -2.93 2.01 -0.70
C PHE A 155 -3.38 1.50 -2.06
N TYR A 156 -3.50 0.18 -2.19
CA TYR A 156 -3.96 -0.46 -3.42
C TYR A 156 -4.60 -1.81 -3.15
N LYS A 157 -5.29 -2.34 -4.16
CA LYS A 157 -5.78 -3.72 -4.22
C LYS A 157 -5.09 -4.46 -5.35
N MET A 158 -4.65 -5.68 -5.09
CA MET A 158 -4.03 -6.52 -6.11
C MET A 158 -4.56 -7.95 -6.02
N LYS A 159 -4.79 -8.57 -7.17
CA LYS A 159 -5.05 -10.01 -7.24
C LYS A 159 -3.82 -10.76 -6.78
N THR A 160 -4.01 -11.76 -5.94
CA THR A 160 -2.93 -12.59 -5.42
C THR A 160 -2.17 -13.30 -6.53
N GLU A 161 -2.87 -13.76 -7.57
CA GLU A 161 -2.27 -14.39 -8.74
C GLU A 161 -1.40 -13.40 -9.56
N ASP A 162 -1.88 -12.18 -9.78
CA ASP A 162 -1.12 -11.17 -10.52
C ASP A 162 0.14 -10.80 -9.75
N TYR A 163 0.04 -10.65 -8.42
CA TYR A 163 1.17 -10.45 -7.52
C TYR A 163 2.22 -11.55 -7.69
N GLN A 164 1.81 -12.80 -7.49
CA GLN A 164 2.69 -13.97 -7.57
C GLN A 164 3.42 -14.04 -8.92
N LYS A 165 2.69 -13.86 -10.03
CA LYS A 165 3.23 -14.05 -11.38
C LYS A 165 4.12 -12.89 -11.83
N ASN A 166 3.81 -11.66 -11.44
CA ASN A 166 4.40 -10.48 -12.07
C ASN A 166 5.16 -9.55 -11.10
N PHE A 167 4.77 -9.48 -9.83
CA PHE A 167 5.25 -8.45 -8.90
C PHE A 167 6.10 -8.99 -7.76
N MET A 168 5.97 -10.27 -7.40
CA MET A 168 6.62 -10.86 -6.21
C MET A 168 8.14 -10.66 -6.16
N GLU A 169 8.82 -10.62 -7.30
CA GLU A 169 10.27 -10.44 -7.38
C GLU A 169 10.70 -9.05 -7.86
N ILE A 170 9.75 -8.17 -8.23
CA ILE A 170 10.11 -6.90 -8.89
C ILE A 170 10.80 -5.92 -7.93
N TYR A 171 10.50 -6.03 -6.63
CA TYR A 171 11.10 -5.19 -5.59
C TYR A 171 12.63 -5.25 -5.59
N LYS A 172 13.21 -6.35 -6.07
CA LYS A 172 14.67 -6.47 -6.21
C LYS A 172 15.24 -5.43 -7.18
N LYS A 173 14.44 -4.84 -8.06
CA LYS A 173 14.89 -3.80 -9.00
C LYS A 173 14.76 -2.38 -8.45
N THR A 174 14.28 -2.19 -7.22
CA THR A 174 14.24 -0.84 -6.62
C THR A 174 15.65 -0.33 -6.39
N ASN A 175 15.83 0.98 -6.51
CA ASN A 175 17.05 1.66 -6.15
C ASN A 175 16.70 3.14 -5.89
N ASP A 176 16.46 3.48 -4.62
CA ASP A 176 16.11 4.85 -4.21
C ASP A 176 17.20 5.86 -4.60
N MET A 177 18.48 5.45 -4.66
CA MET A 177 19.61 6.34 -5.00
C MET A 177 19.58 6.82 -6.44
N VAL A 178 19.00 6.03 -7.36
CA VAL A 178 18.80 6.43 -8.77
C VAL A 178 17.33 6.74 -9.09
N GLY A 179 16.50 6.94 -8.07
CA GLY A 179 15.09 7.33 -8.23
C GLY A 179 14.17 6.21 -8.76
N VAL A 180 14.53 4.94 -8.58
CA VAL A 180 13.73 3.79 -9.02
C VAL A 180 12.94 3.22 -7.83
N TYR A 181 11.70 3.68 -7.68
CA TYR A 181 10.79 3.23 -6.60
C TYR A 181 9.82 2.13 -7.09
N LEU A 182 9.10 1.49 -6.17
CA LEU A 182 8.09 0.46 -6.51
C LEU A 182 7.03 1.00 -7.48
N GLU A 183 6.63 2.25 -7.30
CA GLU A 183 5.68 2.98 -8.13
C GLU A 183 6.08 2.99 -9.62
N HIS A 184 7.38 3.20 -9.87
CA HIS A 184 7.97 3.24 -11.21
C HIS A 184 8.12 1.84 -11.82
N LEU A 185 8.12 0.79 -11.02
CA LEU A 185 8.26 -0.60 -11.46
C LEU A 185 6.91 -1.26 -11.74
N TYR A 186 5.90 -0.97 -10.92
CA TYR A 186 4.58 -1.59 -11.04
C TYR A 186 3.83 -1.11 -12.28
N TYR A 187 3.87 0.19 -12.58
CA TYR A 187 3.13 0.75 -13.71
C TYR A 187 3.55 0.14 -15.06
N PRO A 188 4.85 0.03 -15.41
CA PRO A 188 5.28 -0.63 -16.63
C PRO A 188 4.85 -2.09 -16.73
N ILE A 189 4.88 -2.86 -15.63
CA ILE A 189 4.42 -4.25 -15.62
C ILE A 189 2.94 -4.33 -15.99
N LEU A 190 2.10 -3.52 -15.35
CA LEU A 190 0.67 -3.47 -15.63
C LEU A 190 0.42 -3.16 -17.12
N TYR A 191 1.17 -2.21 -17.67
CA TYR A 191 1.02 -1.76 -19.05
C TYR A 191 1.53 -2.79 -20.09
N MET A 192 2.76 -3.28 -19.92
CA MET A 192 3.42 -4.19 -20.87
C MET A 192 2.73 -5.55 -20.92
N ASN A 193 2.33 -6.07 -19.76
CA ASN A 193 1.66 -7.38 -19.65
C ASN A 193 0.14 -7.29 -19.85
N ARG A 194 -0.39 -6.09 -20.16
CA ARG A 194 -1.84 -5.81 -20.32
C ARG A 194 -2.68 -6.32 -19.14
N ILE A 195 -2.13 -6.25 -17.94
CA ILE A 195 -2.83 -6.66 -16.71
C ILE A 195 -3.96 -5.65 -16.47
N PRO A 196 -5.23 -6.09 -16.37
CA PRO A 196 -6.34 -5.18 -16.10
C PRO A 196 -6.20 -4.58 -14.70
N PHE A 197 -6.31 -3.25 -14.62
CA PHE A 197 -6.42 -2.52 -13.37
C PHE A 197 -7.38 -1.36 -13.54
N CYS A 198 -7.96 -0.84 -12.46
CA CYS A 198 -8.80 0.35 -12.44
C CYS A 198 -8.41 1.28 -11.28
N ARG A 199 -9.09 2.42 -11.18
CA ARG A 199 -8.90 3.39 -10.08
C ARG A 199 -9.99 3.20 -9.04
N PHE A 200 -9.70 3.56 -7.79
CA PHE A 200 -10.73 3.74 -6.78
C PHE A 200 -11.80 4.72 -7.27
N ASN A 201 -13.04 4.51 -6.81
CA ASN A 201 -14.18 5.32 -7.20
C ASN A 201 -14.10 6.77 -6.70
N ARG A 202 -13.19 7.04 -5.75
CA ARG A 202 -12.91 8.35 -5.15
C ARG A 202 -11.44 8.48 -4.79
N SER A 203 -11.00 9.71 -4.59
CA SER A 203 -9.69 10.03 -4.03
C SER A 203 -9.63 9.72 -2.53
N LEU A 204 -8.47 9.24 -2.09
CA LEU A 204 -8.24 8.80 -0.71
C LEU A 204 -7.62 9.93 0.12
N GLU A 205 -8.22 10.20 1.27
CA GLU A 205 -7.72 11.21 2.23
C GLU A 205 -6.78 10.53 3.23
N PHE A 206 -5.50 10.40 2.85
CA PHE A 206 -4.48 9.83 3.73
C PHE A 206 -4.22 10.73 4.95
N ARG A 207 -4.08 10.11 6.12
CA ARG A 207 -3.53 10.72 7.33
C ARG A 207 -2.29 9.98 7.83
N GLY A 208 -1.35 10.71 8.42
CA GLY A 208 -0.12 10.16 9.01
C GLY A 208 1.12 10.89 8.53
N ILE A 209 2.31 10.32 8.79
CA ILE A 209 3.59 10.95 8.46
C ILE A 209 4.31 10.14 7.38
N SER A 210 4.73 10.81 6.31
CA SER A 210 5.55 10.19 5.27
C SER A 210 6.89 9.73 5.81
N GLY A 211 7.25 8.46 5.59
CA GLY A 211 8.57 7.95 5.96
C GLY A 211 9.73 8.56 5.19
N THR A 212 9.49 8.94 3.93
CA THR A 212 10.49 9.52 3.04
C THR A 212 10.75 10.99 3.35
N THR A 213 9.67 11.78 3.42
CA THR A 213 9.79 13.24 3.50
C THR A 213 9.59 13.78 4.90
N GLY A 214 9.01 13.01 5.82
CA GLY A 214 8.57 13.51 7.13
C GLY A 214 7.34 14.42 7.04
N ASN A 215 6.79 14.64 5.85
CA ASN A 215 5.62 15.49 5.67
C ASN A 215 4.39 14.85 6.32
N CYS A 216 3.60 15.67 7.00
CA CYS A 216 2.27 15.29 7.45
C CYS A 216 1.33 15.17 6.23
N TYR A 217 0.65 14.03 6.15
CA TYR A 217 -0.55 13.91 5.35
C TYR A 217 -1.72 14.37 6.22
N ASP A 218 -2.23 15.57 5.95
CA ASP A 218 -3.50 16.04 6.51
C ASP A 218 -4.27 16.81 5.43
N TYR A 219 -4.50 16.12 4.32
CA TYR A 219 -5.14 16.70 3.15
C TYR A 219 -6.59 16.28 3.10
N HIS A 220 -7.48 17.27 3.21
CA HIS A 220 -8.89 17.10 2.87
C HIS A 220 -9.08 17.38 1.38
N PHE A 221 -9.33 16.34 0.61
CA PHE A 221 -9.55 16.48 -0.82
C PHE A 221 -11.04 16.72 -1.11
N LYS A 222 -11.40 17.94 -1.53
CA LYS A 222 -12.71 18.20 -2.13
C LYS A 222 -12.70 17.74 -3.59
N GLU A 223 -12.90 16.43 -3.79
CA GLU A 223 -13.10 15.90 -5.13
C GLU A 223 -14.38 16.48 -5.73
N ASN A 224 -14.28 17.11 -6.91
CA ASN A 224 -15.46 17.54 -7.62
C ASN A 224 -16.13 16.34 -8.33
N LYS A 225 -17.44 16.43 -8.55
CA LYS A 225 -18.24 15.35 -9.17
C LYS A 225 -17.76 14.97 -10.57
N ILE A 226 -17.19 15.92 -11.33
CA ILE A 226 -16.70 15.66 -12.69
C ILE A 226 -15.49 14.72 -12.65
N THR A 227 -14.54 14.97 -11.75
CA THR A 227 -13.38 14.10 -11.53
C THR A 227 -13.81 12.69 -11.10
N GLU A 228 -14.78 12.59 -10.18
CA GLU A 228 -15.36 11.31 -9.77
C GLU A 228 -15.98 10.55 -10.96
N MET A 229 -16.76 11.25 -11.80
CA MET A 229 -17.33 10.67 -13.03
C MET A 229 -16.25 10.23 -14.03
N ILE A 230 -15.18 11.02 -14.21
CA ILE A 230 -14.06 10.67 -15.10
C ILE A 230 -13.40 9.39 -14.63
N TYR A 231 -13.11 9.23 -13.33
CA TYR A 231 -12.49 8.02 -12.79
C TYR A 231 -13.37 6.77 -12.97
N GLN A 232 -14.69 6.94 -12.98
CA GLN A 232 -15.64 5.86 -13.19
C GLN A 232 -15.93 5.56 -14.67
N SER A 233 -15.51 6.45 -15.57
CA SER A 233 -15.74 6.33 -17.01
C SER A 233 -15.08 5.09 -17.63
N PHE A 234 -15.67 4.59 -18.71
CA PHE A 234 -15.09 3.52 -19.52
C PHE A 234 -13.68 3.85 -20.01
N LEU A 235 -13.40 5.13 -20.28
CA LEU A 235 -12.09 5.59 -20.74
C LEU A 235 -11.01 5.37 -19.66
N TYR A 236 -11.32 5.62 -18.39
CA TYR A 236 -10.37 5.41 -17.29
C TYR A 236 -10.20 3.94 -16.91
N LYS A 237 -11.18 3.09 -17.25
CA LYS A 237 -11.16 1.64 -16.95
C LYS A 237 -10.41 0.82 -18.00
N THR A 238 -10.32 1.29 -19.23
CA THR A 238 -9.72 0.53 -20.34
C THR A 238 -8.35 1.04 -20.73
N TYR A 239 -7.48 0.13 -21.17
CA TYR A 239 -6.15 0.47 -21.69
C TYR A 239 -6.23 1.48 -22.85
N PHE A 240 -7.10 1.21 -23.82
CA PHE A 240 -7.28 2.09 -24.98
C PHE A 240 -7.83 3.46 -24.58
N GLY A 241 -8.82 3.49 -23.68
CA GLY A 241 -9.37 4.72 -23.15
C GLY A 241 -8.33 5.60 -22.45
N ARG A 242 -7.44 5.01 -21.65
CA ARG A 242 -6.33 5.74 -21.02
C ARG A 242 -5.36 6.34 -22.03
N LYS A 243 -5.09 5.62 -23.12
CA LYS A 243 -4.24 6.13 -24.21
C LYS A 243 -4.88 7.35 -24.88
N ILE A 244 -6.21 7.35 -25.06
CA ILE A 244 -6.96 8.50 -25.55
C ILE A 244 -6.84 9.67 -24.56
N LEU A 245 -7.17 9.44 -23.28
CA LEU A 245 -7.12 10.49 -22.25
C LEU A 245 -5.74 11.14 -22.14
N ARG A 246 -4.66 10.35 -22.21
CA ARG A 246 -3.28 10.86 -22.20
C ARG A 246 -2.96 11.73 -23.41
N ARG A 247 -3.50 11.40 -24.59
CA ARG A 247 -3.33 12.25 -25.80
C ARG A 247 -4.08 13.56 -25.65
N ILE A 248 -5.33 13.51 -25.20
CA ILE A 248 -6.14 14.71 -24.95
C ILE A 248 -5.46 15.64 -23.94
N SER A 249 -4.98 15.10 -22.81
CA SER A 249 -4.33 15.90 -21.78
C SER A 249 -3.06 16.59 -22.27
N LYS A 250 -2.31 15.98 -23.20
CA LYS A 250 -1.11 16.59 -23.79
C LYS A 250 -1.44 17.74 -24.75
N LEU A 251 -2.64 17.75 -25.33
CA LEU A 251 -3.11 18.83 -26.21
C LEU A 251 -3.58 20.04 -25.40
N VAL A 252 -4.28 19.82 -24.29
CA VAL A 252 -4.81 20.88 -23.41
C VAL A 252 -3.71 21.66 -22.67
N ILE A 253 -2.55 21.05 -22.41
CA ILE A 253 -1.40 21.74 -21.77
C ILE A 253 -0.61 22.60 -22.77
N LYS A 254 -0.82 22.40 -24.09
CA LYS A 254 -0.15 23.16 -25.16
C LYS A 254 -0.97 24.36 -25.67
N SER A 255 -2.16 24.59 -25.11
CA SER A 255 -3.05 25.74 -25.39
C SER A 255 -3.12 26.66 -24.18
#